data_AF-A0A812KXI2-F1
#
_entry.id   AF-A0A812KXI2-F1
#
_cell.length_a   1.000
_cell.length_b   1.000
_cell.length_c   1.000
_cell.angle_alpha   90.00
_cell.angle_beta   90.00
_cell.angle_gamma   90.00
#
_symmetry.space_group_name_H-M   'P 1'
#
loop_
_entity.id
_entity.type
_entity.pdbx_description
1 polymer ?
#
loop_
_entity_poly.entity_id
_entity_poly.type
_entity_poly.pdbx_seq_one_letter_code
_entity_poly.pdbx_strand_id
1 'polypeptide(L)'
;SGDGPGGEIRLHPFLMGLAFALMISLGFWMYNYEDLPGEWIDTRESRRKIHAFCQATGAALAFAGYFVNYQAHNSTGEALFAVSSFSEGLVWLRLAHIFIGYACLGGLAAQVFIGILKYRILVDDNDDNDGEWSIHEAVGNLVYSLATLNLLIGIWLWKEFSLPVRAVITLTLITSAAFGPRWDGTRGFLSSDAEKPKKKKKKVKKPAEGETTLRTLVGRA
;
A
#
# COMPACT_ATOMS: atom_id res chain seq x y z
N SER A 1 25.85 1.71 35.27
CA SER A 1 25.48 2.46 34.06
C SER A 1 24.41 1.66 33.35
N GLY A 2 23.15 2.01 33.61
CA GLY A 2 21.97 1.28 33.14
C GLY A 2 21.53 1.78 31.77
N ASP A 3 22.23 1.33 30.73
CA ASP A 3 21.73 1.43 29.37
C ASP A 3 20.67 0.34 29.20
N GLY A 4 19.44 0.65 29.64
CA GLY A 4 18.28 -0.15 29.24
C GLY A 4 18.18 -0.20 27.70
N PRO A 5 17.31 -1.04 27.13
CA PRO A 5 17.12 -1.24 25.67
C PRO A 5 16.60 -0.01 24.89
N GLY A 6 16.84 1.21 25.41
CA GLY A 6 16.25 2.46 24.97
C GLY A 6 16.67 2.93 23.58
N GLY A 7 17.75 2.41 22.98
CA GLY A 7 18.12 2.75 21.60
C GLY A 7 17.28 2.00 20.57
N GLU A 8 17.23 0.68 20.71
CA GLU A 8 16.57 -0.23 19.77
C GLU A 8 15.06 -0.01 19.72
N ILE A 9 14.43 0.14 20.90
CA ILE A 9 12.98 0.37 20.95
C ILE A 9 12.61 1.70 20.27
N ARG A 10 13.47 2.74 20.33
CA ARG A 10 13.23 4.03 19.66
C ARG A 10 13.38 3.98 18.14
N LEU A 11 14.19 3.05 17.62
CA LEU A 11 14.40 2.88 16.18
C LEU A 11 13.16 2.27 15.50
N HIS A 12 12.41 1.40 16.19
CA HIS A 12 11.18 0.82 15.64
C HIS A 12 10.17 1.86 15.13
N PRO A 13 9.63 2.78 15.96
CA PRO A 13 8.65 3.77 15.50
C PRO A 13 9.24 4.72 14.45
N PHE A 14 10.54 5.02 14.52
CA PHE A 14 11.22 5.82 13.51
C PHE A 14 11.24 5.13 12.14
N LEU A 15 11.68 3.87 12.08
CA LEU A 15 11.73 3.09 10.84
C LEU A 15 10.34 2.83 10.27
N MET A 16 9.34 2.53 11.12
CA MET A 16 7.96 2.36 10.68
C MET A 16 7.37 3.67 10.13
N GLY A 17 7.69 4.81 10.76
CA GLY A 17 7.32 6.13 10.26
C GLY A 17 7.95 6.44 8.90
N LEU A 18 9.26 6.24 8.75
CA LEU A 18 9.94 6.41 7.46
C LEU A 18 9.40 5.47 6.38
N ALA A 19 9.07 4.23 6.73
CA ALA A 19 8.50 3.26 5.81
C ALA A 19 7.13 3.71 5.30
N PHE A 20 6.14 3.84 6.18
CA PHE A 20 4.75 4.06 5.78
C PHE A 20 4.40 5.52 5.59
N ALA A 21 4.80 6.40 6.51
CA ALA A 21 4.42 7.81 6.45
C ALA A 21 5.20 8.60 5.39
N LEU A 22 6.39 8.12 4.98
CA LEU A 22 7.22 8.79 3.97
C LEU A 22 7.38 7.96 2.69
N MET A 23 8.06 6.81 2.72
CA MET A 23 8.44 6.13 1.48
C MET A 23 7.25 5.54 0.74
N ILE A 24 6.40 4.78 1.43
CA ILE A 24 5.21 4.15 0.82
C ILE A 24 4.20 5.22 0.41
N SER A 25 3.96 6.23 1.26
CA SER A 25 3.06 7.34 0.96
C SER A 25 3.53 8.12 -0.27
N LEU A 26 4.82 8.46 -0.36
CA LEU A 26 5.40 9.13 -1.52
C LEU A 26 5.20 8.32 -2.81
N GLY A 27 5.33 6.99 -2.72
CA GLY A 27 5.02 6.08 -3.83
C GLY A 27 3.57 6.19 -4.32
N PHE A 28 2.59 6.36 -3.43
CA PHE A 28 1.20 6.66 -3.83
C PHE A 28 1.09 8.02 -4.52
N TRP A 29 1.73 9.04 -3.95
CA TRP A 29 1.71 10.39 -4.49
C TRP A 29 2.30 10.50 -5.90
N MET A 30 3.26 9.64 -6.29
CA MET A 30 3.82 9.66 -7.64
C MET A 30 2.76 9.53 -8.74
N TYR A 31 1.67 8.81 -8.50
CA TYR A 31 0.56 8.73 -9.47
C TYR A 31 -0.48 9.84 -9.29
N ASN A 32 -0.47 10.58 -8.17
CA ASN A 32 -1.31 11.74 -7.94
C ASN A 32 -0.90 12.98 -8.73
N TYR A 33 0.34 13.04 -9.22
CA TYR A 33 0.89 14.14 -10.03
C TYR A 33 0.58 14.05 -11.54
N GLU A 34 -0.29 13.13 -11.95
CA GLU A 34 -0.78 13.10 -13.32
C GLU A 34 -1.55 14.42 -13.58
N ASP A 35 -1.09 15.22 -14.55
CA ASP A 35 -1.77 16.39 -15.15
C ASP A 35 -1.23 17.81 -14.85
N LEU A 36 -0.03 17.96 -14.27
CA LEU A 36 0.63 19.27 -14.26
C LEU A 36 1.53 19.45 -15.50
N PRO A 37 1.22 20.37 -16.44
CA PRO A 37 2.05 20.59 -17.62
C PRO A 37 3.42 21.17 -17.23
N GLY A 38 4.50 20.53 -17.71
CA GLY A 38 5.88 20.97 -17.50
C GLY A 38 6.61 20.30 -16.32
N GLU A 39 6.14 19.14 -15.86
CA GLU A 39 6.79 18.42 -14.76
C GLU A 39 7.98 17.57 -15.21
N TRP A 40 8.79 17.17 -14.22
CA TRP A 40 10.02 16.39 -14.42
C TRP A 40 9.74 14.88 -14.53
N ILE A 41 8.49 14.44 -14.29
CA ILE A 41 8.06 13.04 -14.38
C ILE A 41 6.87 12.92 -15.36
N ASP A 42 7.14 13.25 -16.63
CA ASP A 42 6.09 13.29 -17.64
C ASP A 42 5.57 11.90 -18.05
N THR A 43 6.40 10.85 -17.91
CA THR A 43 6.02 9.52 -18.37
C THR A 43 5.48 8.63 -17.25
N ARG A 44 4.42 7.88 -17.58
CA ARG A 44 3.83 6.87 -16.69
C ARG A 44 4.83 5.77 -16.31
N GLU A 45 5.73 5.42 -17.23
CA GLU A 45 6.82 4.49 -16.98
C GLU A 45 7.77 5.01 -15.87
N SER A 46 8.14 6.29 -15.91
CA SER A 46 8.99 6.90 -14.87
C SER A 46 8.28 6.92 -13.51
N ARG A 47 6.98 7.28 -13.46
CA ARG A 47 6.17 7.23 -12.23
C ARG A 47 6.15 5.82 -11.64
N ARG A 48 6.02 4.80 -12.49
CA ARG A 48 6.05 3.39 -12.07
C ARG A 48 7.38 2.97 -11.48
N LYS A 49 8.50 3.36 -12.09
CA LYS A 49 9.85 3.08 -11.58
C LYS A 49 10.04 3.71 -10.20
N ILE A 50 9.66 4.98 -10.05
CA ILE A 50 9.78 5.69 -8.76
C ILE A 50 8.85 5.07 -7.72
N HIS A 51 7.59 4.77 -8.08
CA HIS A 51 6.67 4.05 -7.21
C HIS A 51 7.28 2.74 -6.73
N ALA A 52 7.74 1.87 -7.64
CA ALA A 52 8.35 0.59 -7.28
C ALA A 52 9.57 0.76 -6.35
N PHE A 53 10.44 1.73 -6.64
CA PHE A 53 11.58 2.07 -5.79
C PHE A 53 11.14 2.51 -4.38
N CYS A 54 10.16 3.40 -4.28
CA CYS A 54 9.58 3.87 -3.04
C CYS A 54 8.95 2.74 -2.22
N GLN A 55 8.15 1.87 -2.85
CA GLN A 55 7.54 0.72 -2.19
C GLN A 55 8.58 -0.29 -1.69
N ALA A 56 9.59 -0.60 -2.50
CA ALA A 56 10.65 -1.53 -2.11
C ALA A 56 11.47 -1.00 -0.93
N THR A 57 11.85 0.28 -0.97
CA THR A 57 12.59 0.93 0.12
C THR A 57 11.74 1.01 1.39
N GLY A 58 10.46 1.38 1.26
CA GLY A 58 9.53 1.41 2.38
C GLY A 58 9.33 0.04 3.01
N ALA A 59 9.19 -1.01 2.19
CA ALA A 59 9.08 -2.38 2.68
C ALA A 59 10.35 -2.82 3.42
N ALA A 60 11.54 -2.54 2.88
CA ALA A 60 12.80 -2.84 3.55
C ALA A 60 12.90 -2.14 4.92
N LEU A 61 12.52 -0.86 5.00
CA LEU A 61 12.49 -0.10 6.26
C LEU A 61 11.47 -0.69 7.26
N ALA A 62 10.28 -1.11 6.80
CA ALA A 62 9.27 -1.73 7.66
C ALA A 62 9.78 -3.06 8.25
N PHE A 63 10.39 -3.92 7.42
CA PHE A 63 10.99 -5.17 7.91
C PHE A 63 12.17 -4.93 8.85
N ALA A 64 13.01 -3.94 8.58
CA ALA A 64 14.07 -3.52 9.50
C ALA A 64 13.51 -3.04 10.84
N GLY A 65 12.45 -2.21 10.80
CA GLY A 65 11.74 -1.75 12.00
C GLY A 65 11.15 -2.91 12.82
N TYR A 66 10.59 -3.93 12.16
CA TYR A 66 10.12 -5.14 12.83
C TYR A 66 11.27 -5.92 13.46
N PHE A 67 12.37 -6.10 12.74
CA PHE A 67 13.53 -6.86 13.21
C PHE A 67 14.19 -6.21 14.44
N VAL A 68 14.30 -4.88 14.46
CA VAL A 68 14.80 -4.15 15.63
C VAL A 68 13.87 -4.34 16.84
N ASN A 69 12.56 -4.28 16.64
CA ASN A 69 11.60 -4.56 17.73
C ASN A 69 11.72 -6.00 18.24
N TYR A 70 11.86 -6.95 17.32
CA TYR A 70 12.06 -8.36 17.66
C TYR A 70 13.34 -8.57 18.50
N GLN A 71 14.45 -7.96 18.11
CA GLN A 71 15.70 -8.02 18.88
C GLN A 71 15.54 -7.42 20.27
N ALA A 72 14.88 -6.26 20.38
CA ALA A 72 14.63 -5.62 21.66
C ALA A 72 13.86 -6.55 22.61
N HIS A 73 12.77 -7.17 22.14
CA HIS A 73 12.01 -8.16 22.90
C HIS A 73 12.83 -9.40 23.28
N ASN A 74 13.63 -9.91 22.35
CA ASN A 74 14.49 -11.07 22.62
C ASN A 74 15.58 -10.75 23.67
N SER A 75 16.11 -9.52 23.66
CA SER A 75 17.12 -9.07 24.63
C SER A 75 16.56 -8.85 26.04
N THR A 76 15.29 -8.45 26.16
CA THR A 76 14.62 -8.24 27.44
C THR A 76 13.97 -9.49 28.01
N GLY A 77 13.80 -10.54 27.19
CA GLY A 77 13.04 -11.74 27.54
C GLY A 77 11.52 -11.51 27.58
N GLU A 78 11.04 -10.36 27.10
CA GLU A 78 9.61 -10.07 27.02
C GLU A 78 9.01 -10.74 25.78
N ALA A 79 7.89 -11.47 25.95
CA ALA A 79 7.19 -12.05 24.81
C ALA A 79 6.66 -10.95 23.86
N LEU A 80 6.69 -11.21 22.55
CA LEU A 80 6.20 -10.26 21.51
C LEU A 80 4.71 -9.91 21.67
N PHE A 81 3.95 -10.77 22.33
CA PHE A 81 2.53 -10.61 22.64
C PHE A 81 2.29 -10.40 24.14
N ALA A 82 3.32 -10.05 24.91
CA ALA A 82 3.18 -9.82 26.34
C ALA A 82 2.25 -8.63 26.59
N VAL A 83 1.15 -8.89 27.28
CA VAL A 83 0.34 -7.86 27.93
C VAL A 83 0.29 -8.23 29.40
N SER A 84 1.02 -7.47 30.22
CA SER A 84 1.37 -7.79 31.61
C SER A 84 0.16 -7.97 32.53
N SER A 85 -0.98 -7.36 32.20
CA SER A 85 -2.26 -7.55 32.89
C SER A 85 -3.36 -6.73 32.23
N PHE A 86 -4.60 -7.25 32.13
CA PHE A 86 -5.78 -6.48 31.71
C PHE A 86 -6.09 -5.27 32.63
N SER A 87 -5.46 -5.17 33.79
CA SER A 87 -5.57 -4.02 34.70
C SER A 87 -4.76 -2.80 34.27
N GLU A 88 -3.82 -2.94 33.33
CA GLU A 88 -3.09 -1.80 32.77
C GLU A 88 -3.92 -1.14 31.64
N GLY A 89 -4.27 0.13 31.82
CA GLY A 89 -5.36 0.82 31.12
C GLY A 89 -5.29 1.01 29.60
N LEU A 90 -4.44 0.29 28.86
CA LEU A 90 -4.35 0.35 27.38
C LEU A 90 -4.10 -1.03 26.73
N VAL A 91 -4.35 -2.13 27.44
CA VAL A 91 -4.14 -3.50 26.94
C VAL A 91 -4.76 -3.75 25.58
N TRP A 92 -6.01 -3.32 25.37
CA TRP A 92 -6.71 -3.49 24.10
C TRP A 92 -6.06 -2.73 22.95
N LEU A 93 -5.53 -1.53 23.19
CA LEU A 93 -4.81 -0.76 22.18
C LEU A 93 -3.47 -1.42 21.84
N ARG A 94 -2.75 -1.98 22.83
CA ARG A 94 -1.53 -2.75 22.57
C ARG A 94 -1.82 -3.99 21.72
N LEU A 95 -2.85 -4.76 22.08
CA LEU A 95 -3.26 -5.93 21.30
C LEU A 95 -3.65 -5.53 19.87
N ALA A 96 -4.47 -4.48 19.72
CA ALA A 96 -4.83 -3.96 18.41
C ALA A 96 -3.59 -3.57 17.59
N HIS A 97 -2.63 -2.87 18.21
CA HIS A 97 -1.37 -2.48 17.55
C HIS A 97 -0.57 -3.68 17.05
N ILE A 98 -0.49 -4.74 17.86
CA ILE A 98 0.25 -5.95 17.51
C ILE A 98 -0.45 -6.69 16.36
N PHE A 99 -1.75 -6.96 16.48
CA PHE A 99 -2.48 -7.71 15.45
C PHE A 99 -2.55 -6.96 14.11
N ILE A 100 -2.87 -5.66 14.15
CA ILE A 100 -2.87 -4.83 12.94
C ILE A 100 -1.46 -4.76 12.36
N GLY A 101 -0.43 -4.58 13.19
CA GLY A 101 0.97 -4.58 12.75
C GLY A 101 1.39 -5.84 12.00
N TYR A 102 1.07 -7.03 12.53
CA TYR A 102 1.35 -8.30 11.85
C TYR A 102 0.56 -8.45 10.55
N ALA A 103 -0.73 -8.07 10.54
CA ALA A 103 -1.55 -8.08 9.33
C ALA A 103 -0.96 -7.15 8.25
N CYS A 104 -0.49 -5.96 8.64
CA CYS A 104 0.17 -5.01 7.74
C CYS A 104 1.48 -5.56 7.17
N LEU A 105 2.32 -6.19 7.99
CA LEU A 105 3.59 -6.77 7.50
C LEU A 105 3.34 -7.94 6.54
N GLY A 106 2.39 -8.82 6.86
CA GLY A 106 2.00 -9.91 5.96
C GLY A 106 1.40 -9.40 4.65
N GLY A 107 0.50 -8.41 4.74
CA GLY A 107 -0.09 -7.75 3.58
C GLY A 107 0.95 -7.03 2.73
N LEU A 108 1.90 -6.31 3.35
CA LEU A 108 2.99 -5.63 2.67
C LEU A 108 3.90 -6.61 1.93
N ALA A 109 4.25 -7.75 2.55
CA ALA A 109 5.01 -8.80 1.88
C ALA A 109 4.29 -9.27 0.60
N ALA A 110 3.00 -9.62 0.71
CA ALA A 110 2.19 -10.03 -0.43
C ALA A 110 2.11 -8.93 -1.51
N GLN A 111 1.97 -7.67 -1.11
CA GLN A 111 1.93 -6.52 -2.01
C GLN A 111 3.24 -6.31 -2.78
N VAL A 112 4.39 -6.51 -2.13
CA VAL A 112 5.69 -6.46 -2.82
C VAL A 112 5.78 -7.56 -3.87
N PHE A 113 5.40 -8.80 -3.55
CA PHE A 113 5.42 -9.90 -4.53
C PHE A 113 4.50 -9.64 -5.72
N ILE A 114 3.25 -9.25 -5.47
CA ILE A 114 2.26 -8.93 -6.53
C ILE A 114 2.73 -7.71 -7.33
N GLY A 115 3.26 -6.68 -6.66
CA GLY A 115 3.76 -5.47 -7.29
C GLY A 115 4.94 -5.73 -8.23
N ILE A 116 5.86 -6.64 -7.88
CA ILE A 116 6.95 -7.06 -8.77
C ILE A 116 6.40 -7.77 -10.01
N LEU A 117 5.43 -8.67 -9.86
CA LEU A 117 4.80 -9.35 -10.99
C LEU A 117 4.09 -8.35 -11.91
N LYS A 118 3.29 -7.43 -11.33
CA LYS A 118 2.63 -6.34 -12.05
C LYS A 118 3.65 -5.47 -12.80
N TYR A 119 4.74 -5.10 -12.13
CA TYR A 119 5.79 -4.27 -12.72
C TYR A 119 6.40 -4.94 -13.95
N ARG A 120 6.75 -6.23 -13.85
CA ARG A 120 7.34 -6.98 -14.98
C ARG A 120 6.39 -7.07 -16.17
N ILE A 121 5.15 -7.46 -15.94
CA ILE A 121 4.15 -7.66 -17.02
C ILE A 121 3.87 -6.34 -17.75
N LEU A 122 3.64 -5.27 -17.02
CA LEU A 122 3.22 -4.00 -17.63
C LEU A 122 4.38 -3.18 -18.22
N VAL A 123 5.62 -3.44 -17.82
CA VAL A 123 6.80 -2.90 -18.52
C VAL A 123 6.94 -3.52 -19.91
N ASP A 124 6.53 -4.78 -20.08
CA ASP A 124 6.62 -5.51 -21.35
C ASP A 124 5.41 -5.27 -22.27
N ASP A 125 4.19 -5.10 -21.71
CA ASP A 125 2.91 -5.10 -22.45
C ASP A 125 2.33 -3.70 -22.82
N ASN A 126 3.10 -2.61 -22.73
CA ASN A 126 2.63 -1.25 -23.07
C ASN A 126 1.30 -0.82 -22.38
N ASP A 127 1.06 -1.25 -21.15
CA ASP A 127 -0.07 -0.81 -20.30
C ASP A 127 -1.49 -1.23 -20.69
N ASP A 128 -1.69 -2.09 -21.68
CA ASP A 128 -3.03 -2.51 -22.12
C ASP A 128 -3.82 -3.29 -21.05
N ASN A 129 -3.13 -3.89 -20.07
CA ASN A 129 -3.71 -4.79 -19.07
C ASN A 129 -3.85 -4.18 -17.66
N ASP A 130 -3.67 -2.87 -17.47
CA ASP A 130 -3.61 -2.27 -16.12
C ASP A 130 -4.91 -2.44 -15.31
N GLY A 131 -6.07 -2.52 -15.99
CA GLY A 131 -7.37 -2.75 -15.33
C GLY A 131 -7.51 -4.11 -14.65
N GLU A 132 -6.74 -5.12 -15.09
CA GLU A 132 -6.72 -6.45 -14.47
C GLU A 132 -6.08 -6.43 -13.07
N TRP A 133 -5.34 -5.36 -12.74
CA TRP A 133 -4.63 -5.18 -11.48
C TRP A 133 -5.37 -4.30 -10.47
N SER A 134 -6.67 -4.06 -10.65
CA SER A 134 -7.50 -3.27 -9.72
C SER A 134 -7.50 -3.85 -8.29
N ILE A 135 -7.41 -5.17 -8.14
CA ILE A 135 -7.32 -5.83 -6.83
C ILE A 135 -6.01 -5.46 -6.11
N HIS A 136 -4.89 -5.35 -6.84
CA HIS A 136 -3.60 -4.95 -6.26
C HIS A 136 -3.70 -3.56 -5.63
N GLU A 137 -4.33 -2.61 -6.34
CA GLU A 137 -4.57 -1.25 -5.84
C GLU A 137 -5.49 -1.24 -4.61
N ALA A 138 -6.64 -1.92 -4.69
CA ALA A 138 -7.59 -1.98 -3.58
C ALA A 138 -6.96 -2.55 -2.29
N VAL A 139 -6.22 -3.66 -2.42
CA VAL A 139 -5.54 -4.28 -1.28
C VAL A 139 -4.36 -3.41 -0.81
N GLY A 140 -3.64 -2.75 -1.72
CA GLY A 140 -2.56 -1.80 -1.37
C GLY A 140 -3.08 -0.63 -0.54
N ASN A 141 -4.21 -0.04 -0.93
CA ASN A 141 -4.90 1.01 -0.19
C ASN A 141 -5.32 0.53 1.21
N LEU A 142 -5.89 -0.68 1.30
CA LEU A 142 -6.29 -1.27 2.58
C LEU A 142 -5.08 -1.46 3.52
N VAL A 143 -3.98 -2.03 3.01
CA VAL A 143 -2.74 -2.24 3.79
C VAL A 143 -2.19 -0.90 4.28
N TYR A 144 -2.17 0.12 3.43
CA TYR A 144 -1.73 1.46 3.82
C TYR A 144 -2.62 2.10 4.89
N SER A 145 -3.95 1.99 4.75
CA SER A 145 -4.90 2.49 5.76
C SER A 145 -4.71 1.80 7.11
N LEU A 146 -4.56 0.46 7.10
CA LEU A 146 -4.28 -0.30 8.32
C LEU A 146 -2.93 0.09 8.93
N ALA A 147 -1.88 0.29 8.12
CA ALA A 147 -0.58 0.71 8.61
C ALA A 147 -0.61 2.11 9.21
N THR A 148 -1.35 3.04 8.60
CA THR A 148 -1.53 4.39 9.14
C THR A 148 -2.29 4.38 10.46
N LEU A 149 -3.38 3.60 10.55
CA LEU A 149 -4.08 3.37 11.80
C LEU A 149 -3.15 2.76 12.86
N ASN A 150 -2.29 1.82 12.46
CA ASN A 150 -1.34 1.18 13.36
C ASN A 150 -0.29 2.15 13.91
N LEU A 151 0.22 3.05 13.07
CA LEU A 151 1.13 4.13 13.46
C LEU A 151 0.45 5.07 14.46
N LEU A 152 -0.81 5.46 14.20
CA LEU A 152 -1.60 6.28 15.13
C LEU A 152 -1.70 5.61 16.50
N ILE A 153 -2.10 4.34 16.55
CA ILE A 153 -2.15 3.60 17.83
C ILE A 153 -0.78 3.60 18.51
N GLY A 154 0.31 3.34 17.76
CA GLY A 154 1.68 3.35 18.27
C GLY A 154 2.09 4.69 18.89
N ILE A 155 1.79 5.81 18.23
CA ILE A 155 2.09 7.17 18.74
C ILE A 155 1.40 7.43 20.08
N TRP A 156 0.17 6.96 20.25
CA TRP A 156 -0.59 7.17 21.48
C TRP A 156 -0.20 6.20 22.60
N LEU A 157 0.31 5.00 22.26
CA LEU A 157 0.93 4.07 23.21
C LEU A 157 2.30 4.55 23.70
N TRP A 158 3.04 5.26 22.85
CA TRP A 158 4.39 5.74 23.14
C TRP A 158 4.37 6.96 24.07
N LYS A 159 4.73 6.77 25.33
CA LYS A 159 4.54 7.79 26.39
C LYS A 159 5.56 8.92 26.33
N GLU A 160 6.70 8.68 25.70
CA GLU A 160 7.86 9.55 25.66
C GLU A 160 7.64 10.76 24.72
N PHE A 161 6.68 10.68 23.80
CA PHE A 161 6.31 11.83 22.99
C PHE A 161 5.46 12.81 23.80
N SER A 162 5.83 14.09 23.75
CA SER A 162 5.01 15.16 24.32
C SER A 162 3.69 15.29 23.57
N LEU A 163 2.65 15.80 24.25
CA LEU A 163 1.32 15.96 23.66
C LEU A 163 1.34 16.79 22.35
N PRO A 164 2.07 17.92 22.25
CA PRO A 164 2.16 18.67 20.99
C PRO A 164 2.77 17.83 19.86
N VAL A 165 3.82 17.05 20.13
CA VAL A 165 4.46 16.19 19.13
C VAL A 165 3.49 15.13 18.62
N ARG A 166 2.74 14.47 19.51
CA ARG A 166 1.72 13.49 19.12
C ARG A 166 0.64 14.11 18.25
N ALA A 167 0.20 15.34 18.58
CA ALA A 167 -0.81 16.05 17.82
C ALA A 167 -0.35 16.38 16.40
N VAL A 168 0.90 16.87 16.24
CA VAL A 168 1.47 17.14 14.91
C VAL A 168 1.56 15.87 14.08
N ILE A 169 2.13 14.79 14.62
CA ILE A 169 2.28 13.54 13.87
C ILE A 169 0.89 12.95 13.52
N THR A 170 -0.06 12.99 14.46
CA THR A 170 -1.44 12.55 14.22
C THR A 170 -2.09 13.32 13.07
N LEU A 171 -1.99 14.66 13.09
CA LEU A 171 -2.53 15.50 12.02
C LEU A 171 -1.89 15.17 10.68
N THR A 172 -0.56 15.06 10.62
CA THR A 172 0.18 14.68 9.41
C THR A 172 -0.26 13.33 8.86
N LEU A 173 -0.40 12.31 9.71
CA LEU A 173 -0.85 10.98 9.29
C LEU A 173 -2.30 10.98 8.80
N ILE A 174 -3.20 11.69 9.47
CA ILE A 174 -4.60 11.83 9.04
C ILE A 174 -4.67 12.54 7.68
N THR A 175 -3.94 13.65 7.51
CA THR A 175 -3.86 14.35 6.22
C THR A 175 -3.30 13.42 5.15
N SER A 176 -2.22 12.69 5.41
CA SER A 176 -1.66 11.76 4.43
C SER A 176 -2.59 10.59 4.10
N ALA A 177 -3.40 10.12 5.05
CA ALA A 177 -4.40 9.08 4.81
C ALA A 177 -5.62 9.60 4.05
N ALA A 178 -6.00 10.86 4.27
CA ALA A 178 -7.13 11.48 3.58
C ALA A 178 -6.81 11.78 2.10
N PHE A 179 -5.57 12.14 1.79
CA PHE A 179 -5.17 12.56 0.44
C PHE A 179 -4.26 11.57 -0.31
N GLY A 180 -3.68 10.57 0.37
CA GLY A 180 -2.75 9.61 -0.23
C GLY A 180 -3.45 8.54 -1.07
N PRO A 181 -4.21 7.61 -0.47
CA PRO A 181 -4.87 6.52 -1.19
C PRO A 181 -5.97 7.01 -2.13
N ARG A 182 -5.98 6.50 -3.37
CA ARG A 182 -7.07 6.69 -4.33
C ARG A 182 -8.14 5.61 -4.09
N TRP A 183 -9.12 5.92 -3.25
CA TRP A 183 -10.16 4.96 -2.85
C TRP A 183 -11.21 4.66 -3.93
N ASP A 184 -11.32 5.52 -4.93
CA ASP A 184 -12.40 5.54 -5.91
C ASP A 184 -12.08 4.74 -7.18
N GLY A 185 -10.82 4.36 -7.42
CA GLY A 185 -10.39 3.69 -8.67
C GLY A 185 -10.62 4.53 -9.93
N THR A 186 -11.19 5.74 -9.79
CA THR A 186 -11.25 6.79 -10.78
C THR A 186 -9.95 7.58 -10.70
N ARG A 187 -9.45 8.03 -11.86
CA ARG A 187 -8.15 8.70 -12.01
C ARG A 187 -8.15 10.06 -11.26
N GLY A 188 -8.07 10.06 -9.94
CA GLY A 188 -8.14 11.26 -9.12
C GLY A 188 -9.48 12.00 -9.18
N PHE A 189 -9.70 12.83 -8.15
CA PHE A 189 -10.81 13.78 -8.04
C PHE A 189 -10.92 14.74 -9.24
N LEU A 190 -9.88 14.78 -10.09
CA LEU A 190 -9.76 15.58 -11.30
C LEU A 190 -9.85 14.79 -12.61
N SER A 191 -10.07 13.46 -12.59
CA SER A 191 -10.48 12.76 -13.81
C SER A 191 -11.86 13.22 -14.20
N SER A 192 -11.87 14.31 -14.95
CA SER A 192 -13.01 14.74 -15.71
C SER A 192 -13.54 13.52 -16.46
N ASP A 193 -14.85 13.38 -16.50
CA ASP A 193 -15.59 12.38 -17.27
C ASP A 193 -15.21 12.32 -18.78
N ALA A 194 -14.25 13.14 -19.23
CA ALA A 194 -13.71 13.23 -20.59
C ALA A 194 -13.06 11.94 -21.10
N GLU A 195 -12.59 11.05 -20.22
CA GLU A 195 -11.88 9.83 -20.62
C GLU A 195 -12.70 8.54 -20.50
N LYS A 196 -14.02 8.61 -20.29
CA LYS A 196 -14.86 7.43 -20.48
C LYS A 196 -14.63 6.93 -21.90
N PRO A 197 -14.02 5.75 -22.12
CA PRO A 197 -13.73 5.26 -23.45
C PRO A 197 -15.07 5.21 -24.16
N LYS A 198 -15.23 6.04 -25.21
CA LYS A 198 -16.39 5.95 -26.10
C LYS A 198 -16.48 4.48 -26.45
N LYS A 199 -17.47 3.77 -25.88
CA LYS A 199 -17.70 2.36 -26.18
C LYS A 199 -17.71 2.30 -27.69
N LYS A 200 -16.62 1.83 -28.32
CA LYS A 200 -16.57 1.59 -29.75
C LYS A 200 -17.67 0.57 -29.91
N LYS A 201 -18.85 1.01 -30.37
CA LYS A 201 -19.95 0.13 -30.71
C LYS A 201 -19.30 -0.88 -31.63
N LYS A 202 -19.04 -2.08 -31.11
CA LYS A 202 -18.54 -3.20 -31.90
C LYS A 202 -19.61 -3.29 -32.98
N LYS A 203 -19.29 -2.83 -34.20
CA LYS A 203 -20.20 -3.00 -35.34
C LYS A 203 -20.35 -4.51 -35.38
N VAL A 204 -21.47 -5.02 -34.88
CA VAL A 204 -21.88 -6.37 -35.12
C VAL A 204 -21.94 -6.42 -36.63
N LYS A 205 -20.89 -7.00 -37.24
CA LYS A 205 -20.92 -7.32 -38.66
C LYS A 205 -22.13 -8.24 -38.76
N LYS A 206 -23.24 -7.73 -39.28
CA LYS A 206 -24.36 -8.59 -39.65
C LYS A 206 -23.72 -9.70 -40.50
N PRO A 207 -23.90 -10.98 -40.15
CA PRO A 207 -23.49 -12.03 -41.05
C PRO A 207 -24.10 -11.70 -42.41
N ALA A 208 -23.29 -11.75 -43.45
CA ALA A 208 -23.79 -11.56 -44.81
C ALA A 208 -24.90 -12.61 -45.00
N GLU A 209 -26.13 -12.15 -45.23
CA GLU A 209 -27.23 -13.00 -45.66
C GLU A 209 -26.78 -13.69 -46.95
N GLY A 210 -26.36 -14.96 -46.85
CA GLY A 210 -25.82 -15.69 -48.00
C GLY A 210 -25.14 -17.01 -47.70
N GLU A 211 -24.54 -17.22 -46.52
CA GLU A 211 -23.94 -18.52 -46.16
C GLU A 211 -24.92 -19.42 -45.39
N THR A 212 -26.04 -19.71 -46.05
CA THR A 212 -26.93 -20.78 -45.63
C THR A 212 -26.36 -22.10 -46.13
N THR A 213 -26.12 -23.02 -45.19
CA THR A 213 -26.18 -24.48 -45.37
C THR A 213 -25.17 -25.15 -46.32
N LEU A 214 -24.11 -25.76 -45.74
CA LEU A 214 -23.58 -27.08 -46.16
C LEU A 214 -22.47 -27.57 -45.20
N ARG A 215 -22.76 -27.71 -43.90
CA ARG A 215 -21.92 -28.52 -43.00
C ARG A 215 -22.78 -29.34 -42.06
N THR A 216 -23.52 -30.26 -42.65
CA THR A 216 -24.03 -31.46 -41.98
C THR A 216 -23.68 -32.60 -42.92
N LEU A 217 -23.10 -33.68 -42.37
CA LEU A 217 -22.67 -34.92 -43.04
C LEU A 217 -21.21 -34.97 -43.50
N VAL A 218 -20.27 -35.18 -42.56
CA VAL A 218 -19.21 -36.23 -42.57
C VAL A 218 -18.63 -36.23 -41.14
N GLY A 219 -18.55 -37.29 -40.35
CA GLY A 219 -18.92 -38.68 -40.48
C GLY A 219 -18.65 -39.31 -39.10
N ARG A 220 -19.65 -40.02 -38.56
CA ARG A 220 -19.43 -41.08 -37.58
C ARG A 220 -19.29 -42.36 -38.40
N ALA A 221 -18.11 -42.95 -38.37
CA ALA A 221 -17.84 -44.35 -38.65
C ALA A 221 -16.66 -44.76 -37.77
#